data_AF-A0A1C6VDW5-F1
#
_entry.id   AF-A0A1C6VDW5-F1
#
_cell.length_a   1.000
_cell.length_b   1.000
_cell.length_c   1.000
_cell.angle_alpha   90.00
_cell.angle_beta   90.00
_cell.angle_gamma   90.00
#
_symmetry.space_group_name_H-M   'P 1'
#
loop_
_entity.id
_entity.type
_entity.pdbx_description
1 polymer ?
#
loop_
_entity_poly.entity_id
_entity_poly.type
_entity_poly.pdbx_seq_one_letter_code
_entity_poly.pdbx_strand_id
1 'polypeptide(L)'
;MTDRDRGGERPLEETPEAAAAVDDDSTVPQLRTGGGADRDTPVFAEPDGAVPDTGTPDILGDPYAAGTGPTGTGTGATGTGTGAADDNRRTGAEQPWDPEDLVAARGQDLTPENIERARRDLAELGRAAIEKTVP
;
A
#
# COMPACT_ATOMS: atom_id res chain seq x y z
N MET A 1 17.93 -4.40 -43.06
CA MET A 1 19.26 -3.82 -42.76
C MET A 1 19.12 -3.18 -41.39
N THR A 2 19.46 -3.95 -40.35
CA THR A 2 19.38 -3.51 -38.95
C THR A 2 20.30 -2.31 -38.74
N ASP A 3 19.91 -1.44 -37.81
CA ASP A 3 20.64 -0.23 -37.41
C ASP A 3 22.09 -0.48 -36.94
N ARG A 4 22.50 -1.74 -36.86
CA ARG A 4 23.84 -2.24 -36.54
C ARG A 4 24.93 -1.87 -37.56
N ASP A 5 24.57 -1.62 -38.83
CA ASP A 5 25.57 -1.59 -39.93
C ASP A 5 25.86 -0.21 -40.54
N ARG A 6 25.44 0.91 -39.92
CA ARG A 6 25.52 2.25 -40.58
C ARG A 6 26.60 3.22 -40.08
N GLY A 7 27.58 2.78 -39.29
CA GLY A 7 28.84 3.51 -39.14
C GLY A 7 29.59 3.28 -37.83
N GLY A 8 30.83 2.78 -37.92
CA GLY A 8 31.80 2.85 -36.81
C GLY A 8 32.04 1.57 -35.98
N GLU A 9 31.83 0.40 -36.57
CA GLU A 9 32.47 -0.93 -36.36
C GLU A 9 32.78 -1.52 -34.96
N ARG A 10 32.48 -0.87 -33.83
CA ARG A 10 32.53 -1.53 -32.52
C ARG A 10 31.25 -1.27 -31.74
N PRO A 11 30.67 -2.31 -31.11
CA PRO A 11 29.59 -2.14 -30.15
C PRO A 11 29.96 -1.11 -29.07
N LEU A 12 28.95 -0.46 -28.48
CA LEU A 12 29.17 0.59 -27.48
C LEU A 12 29.93 0.06 -26.25
N GLU A 13 29.75 -1.21 -25.91
CA GLU A 13 30.48 -1.93 -24.87
C GLU A 13 31.98 -2.11 -25.16
N GLU A 14 32.42 -1.93 -26.41
CA GLU A 14 33.83 -2.00 -26.84
C GLU A 14 34.47 -0.61 -27.05
N THR A 15 33.82 0.44 -26.58
CA THR A 15 34.37 1.80 -26.62
C THR A 15 35.39 2.00 -25.50
N PRO A 16 36.50 2.74 -25.73
CA PRO A 16 37.48 3.03 -24.69
C PRO A 16 36.87 3.83 -23.53
N GLU A 17 35.83 4.63 -23.78
CA GLU A 17 35.07 5.35 -22.77
C GLU A 17 34.31 4.39 -21.83
N ALA A 18 33.70 3.33 -22.37
CA ALA A 18 33.04 2.29 -21.57
C ALA A 18 34.05 1.51 -20.71
N ALA A 19 35.22 1.18 -21.25
CA ALA A 19 36.29 0.54 -20.48
C ALA A 19 36.77 1.43 -19.33
N ALA A 20 37.01 2.72 -19.60
CA ALA A 20 37.42 3.68 -18.57
C ALA A 20 36.37 3.87 -17.46
N ALA A 21 35.07 3.76 -17.78
CA ALA A 21 34.00 3.86 -16.80
C ALA A 21 33.89 2.62 -15.89
N VAL A 22 34.23 1.42 -16.40
CA VAL A 22 34.25 0.17 -15.60
C VAL A 22 35.46 0.12 -14.66
N ASP A 23 36.61 0.63 -15.12
CA ASP A 23 37.84 0.68 -14.33
C ASP A 23 37.88 1.84 -13.32
N ASP A 24 36.88 2.73 -13.32
CA ASP A 24 36.77 3.82 -12.35
C ASP A 24 36.46 3.27 -10.94
N ASP A 25 37.39 3.48 -10.00
CA ASP A 25 37.28 3.03 -8.61
C ASP A 25 36.32 3.93 -7.77
N SER A 26 35.37 4.60 -8.43
CA SER A 26 34.31 5.39 -7.81
C SER A 26 33.14 4.54 -7.32
N THR A 27 33.20 3.22 -7.52
CA THR A 27 32.19 2.29 -7.00
C THR A 27 32.09 2.41 -5.48
N VAL A 28 30.88 2.69 -4.99
CA VAL A 28 30.60 2.78 -3.56
C VAL A 28 30.76 1.40 -2.90
N PRO A 29 31.69 1.21 -1.94
CA PRO A 29 31.96 -0.10 -1.33
C PRO A 29 30.73 -0.76 -0.70
N GLN A 30 29.80 0.03 -0.16
CA GLN A 30 28.55 -0.41 0.43
C GLN A 30 27.60 -1.05 -0.59
N LEU A 31 27.75 -0.75 -1.89
CA LEU A 31 26.96 -1.34 -2.98
C LEU A 31 27.67 -2.52 -3.66
N ARG A 32 28.98 -2.75 -3.42
CA ARG A 32 29.71 -3.92 -3.97
C ARG A 32 29.21 -5.24 -3.40
N THR A 33 28.84 -5.21 -2.12
CA THR A 33 28.13 -6.33 -1.49
C THR A 33 26.66 -5.97 -1.63
N GLY A 34 25.80 -6.90 -2.04
CA GLY A 34 24.41 -6.63 -2.44
C GLY A 34 23.45 -6.16 -1.34
N GLY A 35 23.95 -5.44 -0.34
CA GLY A 35 23.24 -5.04 0.87
C GLY A 35 22.90 -6.27 1.68
N GLY A 36 23.54 -6.45 2.84
CA GLY A 36 22.99 -7.38 3.82
C GLY A 36 21.59 -6.94 4.25
N ALA A 37 20.90 -7.76 5.02
CA ALA A 37 19.67 -7.33 5.65
C ALA A 37 19.93 -6.05 6.47
N ASP A 38 19.27 -4.96 6.14
CA ASP A 38 19.32 -3.70 6.89
C ASP A 38 17.93 -3.07 6.99
N ARG A 39 17.86 -1.89 7.59
CA ARG A 39 16.60 -1.18 7.81
C ARG A 39 15.87 -0.84 6.50
N ASP A 40 16.63 -0.51 5.46
CA ASP A 40 16.12 -0.08 4.17
C ASP A 40 16.07 -1.25 3.17
N THR A 41 16.75 -2.36 3.48
CA THR A 41 16.81 -3.62 2.71
C THR A 41 16.48 -4.82 3.63
N PRO A 42 15.22 -5.00 4.05
CA PRO A 42 14.86 -6.12 4.93
C PRO A 42 14.89 -7.46 4.19
N VAL A 43 15.23 -8.53 4.90
CA VAL A 43 15.03 -9.90 4.42
C VAL A 43 13.61 -10.34 4.77
N PHE A 44 12.88 -10.83 3.78
CA PHE A 44 11.54 -11.38 3.99
C PHE A 44 11.64 -12.75 4.64
N ALA A 45 10.85 -12.97 5.70
CA ALA A 45 10.74 -14.29 6.31
C ALA A 45 9.94 -15.21 5.38
N GLU A 46 10.51 -16.38 5.09
CA GLU A 46 9.77 -17.46 4.43
C GLU A 46 8.65 -17.94 5.35
N PRO A 47 7.47 -18.32 4.80
CA PRO A 47 6.28 -18.63 5.59
C PRO A 47 6.45 -19.76 6.61
N ASP A 48 7.47 -20.61 6.46
CA ASP A 48 7.74 -21.75 7.34
C ASP A 48 8.99 -21.55 8.24
N GLY A 49 9.53 -20.32 8.35
CA GLY A 49 10.72 -20.00 9.13
C GLY A 49 10.41 -19.50 10.55
N ALA A 50 10.67 -20.31 11.56
CA ALA A 50 10.57 -19.92 12.97
C ALA A 50 11.44 -18.68 13.28
N VAL A 51 10.80 -17.61 13.74
CA VAL A 51 11.51 -16.44 14.28
C VAL A 51 12.25 -16.84 15.57
N PRO A 52 13.56 -16.57 15.70
CA PRO A 52 14.25 -16.76 16.97
C PRO A 52 13.70 -15.76 18.00
N ASP A 53 13.34 -16.28 19.16
CA ASP A 53 12.90 -15.49 20.32
C ASP A 53 14.02 -14.52 20.73
N THR A 54 13.81 -13.24 20.42
CA THR A 54 14.73 -12.14 20.78
C THR A 54 14.31 -11.43 22.06
N GLY A 55 13.44 -12.04 22.88
CA GLY A 55 13.15 -11.57 24.23
C GLY A 55 12.49 -10.18 24.29
N THR A 56 11.70 -9.83 23.27
CA THR A 56 10.91 -8.59 23.32
C THR A 56 9.83 -8.78 24.39
N PRO A 57 9.72 -7.90 25.41
CA PRO A 57 8.63 -8.00 26.38
C PRO A 57 7.30 -7.90 25.64
N ASP A 58 6.37 -8.77 26.02
CA ASP A 58 4.99 -8.90 25.51
C ASP A 58 4.15 -7.66 25.83
N ILE A 59 4.52 -6.52 25.24
CA ILE A 59 3.82 -5.23 25.35
C ILE A 59 2.65 -5.19 24.37
N LEU A 60 2.72 -6.01 23.31
CA LEU A 60 1.71 -6.15 22.28
C LEU A 60 1.18 -7.58 22.38
N GLY A 61 0.28 -7.82 23.33
CA GLY A 61 -0.34 -9.13 23.51
C GLY A 61 -0.69 -9.80 22.19
N ASP A 62 -0.57 -11.13 22.16
CA ASP A 62 -0.65 -11.95 20.94
C ASP A 62 -1.77 -11.50 19.97
N PRO A 63 -1.43 -10.93 18.80
CA PRO A 63 -2.42 -10.47 17.83
C PRO A 63 -3.22 -11.62 17.19
N TYR A 64 -2.79 -12.87 17.38
CA TYR A 64 -3.47 -14.09 16.92
C TYR A 64 -4.24 -14.81 18.02
N ALA A 65 -4.18 -14.37 19.28
CA ALA A 65 -4.99 -14.94 20.36
C ALA A 65 -6.49 -14.64 20.22
N ALA A 66 -6.88 -13.75 19.30
CA ALA A 66 -8.27 -13.52 18.94
C ALA A 66 -8.80 -14.65 18.04
N GLY A 67 -9.04 -15.85 18.58
CA GLY A 67 -9.75 -16.86 17.79
C GLY A 67 -9.96 -18.27 18.33
N THR A 68 -9.30 -18.69 19.42
CA THR A 68 -9.37 -20.11 19.83
C THR A 68 -9.80 -20.32 21.28
N GLY A 69 -11.11 -20.18 21.50
CA GLY A 69 -11.82 -20.98 22.51
C GLY A 69 -11.65 -20.60 23.99
N PRO A 70 -12.41 -21.25 24.89
CA PRO A 70 -13.22 -20.51 25.85
C PRO A 70 -12.66 -20.59 27.27
N THR A 71 -12.32 -19.43 27.84
CA THR A 71 -12.59 -19.04 29.25
C THR A 71 -11.84 -17.75 29.54
N GLY A 72 -12.56 -16.69 29.85
CA GLY A 72 -11.94 -15.45 30.31
C GLY A 72 -12.91 -14.29 30.25
N THR A 73 -13.61 -14.06 31.35
CA THR A 73 -14.41 -12.86 31.61
C THR A 73 -13.65 -11.58 31.24
N GLY A 74 -14.10 -10.91 30.19
CA GLY A 74 -13.61 -9.59 29.78
C GLY A 74 -14.71 -8.85 29.03
N THR A 75 -15.41 -7.97 29.73
CA THR A 75 -16.40 -7.06 29.16
C THR A 75 -15.69 -6.01 28.30
N GLY A 76 -16.00 -5.98 27.00
CA GLY A 76 -15.85 -4.78 26.17
C GLY A 76 -15.13 -4.98 24.83
N ALA A 77 -15.92 -5.05 23.76
CA ALA A 77 -15.74 -4.31 22.49
C ALA A 77 -16.63 -4.95 21.42
N THR A 78 -17.77 -4.34 21.11
CA THR A 78 -18.54 -4.62 19.90
C THR A 78 -17.79 -4.06 18.69
N GLY A 79 -16.82 -4.83 18.19
CA GLY A 79 -16.34 -4.69 16.82
C GLY A 79 -16.94 -5.82 16.01
N THR A 80 -17.96 -5.55 15.19
CA THR A 80 -18.48 -6.50 14.20
C THR A 80 -17.46 -6.67 13.08
N GLY A 81 -16.35 -7.35 13.37
CA GLY A 81 -15.42 -7.89 12.41
C GLY A 81 -15.75 -9.35 12.16
N THR A 82 -16.75 -9.63 11.32
CA THR A 82 -16.90 -10.96 10.71
C THR A 82 -15.90 -10.98 9.55
N GLY A 83 -14.76 -11.66 9.63
CA GLY A 83 -14.62 -13.11 9.83
C GLY A 83 -14.17 -13.68 8.47
N ALA A 84 -13.02 -14.34 8.45
CA ALA A 84 -12.25 -14.69 7.26
C ALA A 84 -12.98 -15.55 6.20
N ALA A 85 -12.50 -15.42 4.95
CA ALA A 85 -12.74 -16.26 3.78
C ALA A 85 -14.10 -16.16 3.07
N ASP A 86 -14.28 -15.07 2.31
CA ASP A 86 -15.04 -15.11 1.05
C ASP A 86 -14.47 -14.00 0.13
N ASP A 87 -14.67 -14.09 -1.18
CA ASP A 87 -14.10 -13.22 -2.24
C ASP A 87 -14.54 -11.73 -2.19
N ASN A 88 -14.67 -11.15 -1.00
CA ASN A 88 -15.15 -9.79 -0.74
C ASN A 88 -14.01 -8.77 -0.84
N ARG A 89 -13.41 -8.66 -2.03
CA ARG A 89 -12.57 -7.49 -2.35
C ARG A 89 -13.48 -6.26 -2.33
N ARG A 90 -13.42 -5.49 -1.25
CA ARG A 90 -14.04 -4.18 -1.14
C ARG A 90 -13.19 -3.18 -1.92
N THR A 91 -13.72 -2.70 -3.05
CA THR A 91 -13.06 -1.69 -3.90
C THR A 91 -13.21 -0.27 -3.35
N GLY A 92 -13.86 -0.10 -2.21
CA GLY A 92 -14.13 1.17 -1.55
C GLY A 92 -15.32 1.91 -2.14
N ALA A 93 -15.74 1.59 -3.37
CA ALA A 93 -16.87 2.21 -4.06
C ALA A 93 -18.25 1.67 -3.59
N GLU A 94 -18.26 0.52 -2.93
CA GLU A 94 -19.46 -0.07 -2.33
C GLU A 94 -19.83 0.48 -0.94
N GLN A 95 -18.99 1.34 -0.35
CA GLN A 95 -19.30 2.06 0.88
C GLN A 95 -20.38 3.13 0.62
N PRO A 96 -21.36 3.30 1.53
CA PRO A 96 -22.29 4.42 1.44
C PRO A 96 -21.53 5.74 1.54
N TRP A 97 -21.87 6.71 0.67
CA TRP A 97 -21.31 8.05 0.70
C TRP A 97 -22.00 8.91 1.76
N ASP A 98 -21.21 9.64 2.55
CA ASP A 98 -21.74 10.62 3.48
C ASP A 98 -22.00 11.96 2.77
N PRO A 99 -22.89 12.83 3.32
CA PRO A 99 -23.14 14.16 2.76
C PRO A 99 -21.87 15.02 2.64
N GLU A 100 -20.93 14.86 3.57
CA GLU A 100 -19.66 15.58 3.61
C GLU A 100 -18.76 15.17 2.44
N ASP A 101 -18.73 13.89 2.08
CA ASP A 101 -17.99 13.39 0.92
C ASP A 101 -18.50 14.02 -0.38
N LEU A 102 -19.82 14.18 -0.50
CA LEU A 102 -20.45 14.81 -1.65
C LEU A 102 -20.13 16.30 -1.77
N VAL A 103 -20.01 17.01 -0.64
CA VAL A 103 -19.58 18.42 -0.61
C VAL A 103 -18.11 18.52 -1.02
N ALA A 104 -17.25 17.64 -0.47
CA ALA A 104 -15.83 17.60 -0.79
C ALA A 104 -15.58 17.25 -2.27
N ALA A 105 -16.30 16.27 -2.83
CA ALA A 105 -16.20 15.88 -4.23
C ALA A 105 -16.65 16.99 -5.21
N ARG A 106 -17.57 17.88 -4.78
CA ARG A 106 -17.94 19.10 -5.53
C ARG A 106 -16.91 20.22 -5.40
N GLY A 107 -15.91 20.08 -4.53
CA GLY A 107 -14.93 21.12 -4.21
C GLY A 107 -15.52 22.29 -3.42
N GLN A 108 -16.56 22.05 -2.64
CA GLN A 108 -17.23 23.06 -1.83
C GLN A 108 -16.72 23.04 -0.38
N ASP A 109 -16.78 24.19 0.29
CA ASP A 109 -16.46 24.26 1.72
C ASP A 109 -17.50 23.49 2.56
N LEU A 110 -17.05 22.85 3.65
CA LEU A 110 -17.87 22.10 4.60
C LEU A 110 -18.69 23.02 5.52
N THR A 111 -19.53 23.87 4.93
CA THR A 111 -20.50 24.68 5.67
C THR A 111 -21.78 23.89 5.95
N PRO A 112 -22.51 24.18 7.04
CA PRO A 112 -23.76 23.49 7.36
C PRO A 112 -24.79 23.52 6.22
N GLU A 113 -24.87 24.64 5.49
CA GLU A 113 -25.80 24.81 4.37
C GLU A 113 -25.45 23.87 3.20
N ASN A 114 -24.16 23.68 2.93
CA ASN A 114 -23.70 22.78 1.88
C ASN A 114 -23.94 21.31 2.26
N ILE A 115 -23.74 20.96 3.53
CA ILE A 115 -23.98 19.63 4.07
C ILE A 115 -25.48 19.28 4.01
N GLU A 116 -26.37 20.19 4.41
CA GLU A 116 -27.82 19.94 4.32
C GLU A 116 -28.30 19.79 2.87
N ARG A 117 -27.72 20.57 1.95
CA ARG A 117 -27.99 20.40 0.51
C ARG A 117 -27.53 19.03 0.02
N ALA A 118 -26.32 18.60 0.38
CA ALA A 118 -25.81 17.28 0.01
C ALA A 118 -26.63 16.13 0.62
N ARG A 119 -27.11 16.29 1.86
CA ARG A 119 -28.03 15.34 2.50
C ARG A 119 -29.34 15.23 1.75
N ARG A 120 -29.94 16.36 1.33
CA ARG A 120 -31.15 16.36 0.50
C ARG A 120 -30.91 15.67 -0.84
N ASP A 121 -29.80 16.00 -1.50
CA ASP A 121 -29.45 15.39 -2.80
C ASP A 121 -29.27 13.86 -2.69
N LEU A 122 -28.63 13.37 -1.63
CA LEU A 122 -28.51 11.93 -1.35
C LEU A 122 -29.86 11.28 -1.08
N ALA A 123 -30.74 11.95 -0.33
CA ALA A 123 -32.07 11.41 -0.02
C ALA A 123 -32.98 11.35 -1.27
N GLU A 124 -32.87 12.33 -2.16
CA GLU A 124 -33.73 12.45 -3.36
C GLU A 124 -33.19 11.65 -4.55
N LEU A 125 -31.88 11.69 -4.79
CA LEU A 125 -31.25 11.13 -6.00
C LEU A 125 -30.39 9.88 -5.71
N GLY A 126 -30.04 9.64 -4.45
CA GLY A 126 -29.21 8.51 -4.05
C GLY A 126 -27.92 8.43 -4.87
N ARG A 127 -27.69 7.27 -5.49
CA ARG A 127 -26.50 6.99 -6.30
C ARG A 127 -26.32 7.96 -7.49
N ALA A 128 -27.41 8.46 -8.06
CA ALA A 128 -27.32 9.38 -9.20
C ALA A 128 -26.68 10.73 -8.83
N ALA A 129 -26.77 11.16 -7.56
CA ALA A 129 -26.06 12.36 -7.09
C ALA A 129 -24.54 12.17 -7.09
N ILE A 130 -24.08 10.96 -6.79
CA ILE A 130 -22.66 10.58 -6.74
C ILE A 130 -22.11 10.54 -8.16
N GLU A 131 -22.77 9.80 -9.07
CA GLU A 131 -22.34 9.63 -10.47
C GLU A 131 -22.27 10.96 -11.24
N LYS A 132 -23.11 11.94 -10.90
CA LYS A 132 -23.04 13.28 -11.50
C LYS A 132 -21.85 14.09 -11.02
N THR A 133 -21.41 13.85 -9.79
CA THR A 133 -20.39 14.65 -9.11
C THR A 133 -19.00 14.09 -9.37
N VAL A 134 -18.85 12.76 -9.38
CA VAL A 134 -17.59 12.06 -9.58
C VAL A 134 -17.66 11.33 -10.93
N PRO A 135 -17.03 11.87 -12.00
CA PRO A 135 -17.03 11.25 -13.33
C PRO A 135 -16.13 10.02 -13.43
#